data_AF-A0A968RZZ5-F1
#
_entry.id   AF-A0A968RZZ5-F1
#
_cell.length_a   1.000
_cell.length_b   1.000
_cell.length_c   1.000
_cell.angle_alpha   90.00
_cell.angle_beta   90.00
_cell.angle_gamma   90.00
#
_symmetry.space_group_name_H-M   'P 1'
#
loop_
_entity.id
_entity.type
_entity.pdbx_description
1 polymer ?
#
loop_
_entity_poly.entity_id
_entity_poly.type
_entity_poly.pdbx_seq_one_letter_code
_entity_poly.pdbx_strand_id
1 'polypeptide(L)'
;MVSLLRYILVHLVLFSCATLLIAQESMGGFPLSFSAVFQEKYGAALPDVQTLNVPNVKNIEQEIAKNQTDRRISIPIACQFDLKNSGTWTEMPNGDRLWRLQLRAEAAKGLVVMYDHFYLPKGSKLYAYTPNRLQVFGAYTTKNNSTSQRFLTGILNDDAVVIEYYEPSAVRNQGSLRIFRIDYIFEAVEKVSF
;
A
#
# COMPACT_ATOMS: atom_id res chain seq x y z
N MET A 1 13.76 40.10 -33.39
CA MET A 1 12.37 39.73 -33.03
C MET A 1 12.15 38.22 -32.94
N VAL A 2 12.70 37.41 -33.85
CA VAL A 2 12.54 35.93 -33.83
C VAL A 2 13.23 35.23 -32.63
N SER A 3 14.37 35.76 -32.14
CA SER A 3 15.07 35.17 -30.98
C SER A 3 14.31 35.34 -29.67
N LEU A 4 13.67 36.50 -29.45
CA LEU A 4 12.88 36.80 -28.24
C LEU A 4 11.64 35.90 -28.12
N LEU A 5 10.97 35.63 -29.25
CA LEU A 5 9.79 34.75 -29.32
C LEU A 5 10.15 33.29 -28.97
N ARG A 6 11.37 32.85 -29.32
CA ARG A 6 11.88 31.52 -29.01
C ARG A 6 12.15 31.33 -27.51
N TYR A 7 12.68 32.35 -26.83
CA TYR A 7 12.88 32.28 -25.37
C TYR A 7 11.56 32.30 -24.60
N ILE A 8 10.58 33.10 -25.05
CA ILE A 8 9.23 33.13 -24.45
C ILE A 8 8.55 31.77 -24.58
N LEU A 9 8.61 31.12 -25.75
CA LEU A 9 8.08 29.77 -25.97
C LEU A 9 8.75 28.71 -25.09
N VAL A 10 10.08 28.77 -24.92
CA VAL A 10 10.81 27.82 -24.06
C VAL A 10 10.42 27.99 -22.59
N HIS A 11 10.21 29.22 -22.11
CA HIS A 11 9.76 29.47 -20.73
C HIS A 11 8.29 29.07 -20.52
N LEU A 12 7.43 29.24 -21.52
CA LEU A 12 6.02 28.81 -21.48
C LEU A 12 5.90 27.28 -21.43
N VAL A 13 6.77 26.56 -22.14
CA VAL A 13 6.84 25.08 -22.10
C VAL A 13 7.36 24.61 -20.73
N LEU A 14 8.40 25.25 -20.17
CA LEU A 14 8.92 24.91 -18.84
C LEU A 14 7.92 25.21 -17.71
N PHE A 15 7.09 26.26 -17.83
CA PHE A 15 6.06 26.59 -16.84
C PHE A 15 4.84 25.63 -16.91
N SER A 16 4.58 25.03 -18.08
CA SER A 16 3.51 24.05 -18.26
C SER A 16 3.83 22.65 -17.71
N CYS A 17 5.11 22.35 -17.43
CA CYS A 17 5.54 21.07 -16.87
C CYS A 17 5.43 21.01 -15.33
N ALA A 18 4.89 22.07 -14.71
CA ALA A 18 4.52 22.08 -13.30
C ALA A 18 3.11 21.52 -13.06
N THR A 19 2.60 20.65 -13.94
CA THR A 19 1.41 19.86 -13.64
C THR A 19 1.69 19.04 -12.39
N LEU A 20 0.83 19.24 -11.38
CA LEU A 20 0.81 18.59 -10.08
C LEU A 20 0.94 17.07 -10.21
N LEU A 21 2.17 16.57 -10.22
CA LEU A 21 2.47 15.20 -9.83
C LEU A 21 2.23 15.15 -8.33
N ILE A 22 0.97 14.95 -7.93
CA ILE A 22 0.65 14.50 -6.58
C ILE A 22 1.16 13.05 -6.51
N ALA A 23 2.45 12.91 -6.27
CA ALA A 23 3.08 11.63 -6.00
C ALA A 23 2.57 11.14 -4.64
N GLN A 24 2.04 9.91 -4.60
CA GLN A 24 1.48 9.18 -3.45
C GLN A 24 1.41 9.97 -2.12
N GLU A 25 0.53 10.98 -2.05
CA GLU A 25 0.39 11.77 -0.84
C GLU A 25 -0.19 10.91 0.27
N SER A 26 0.52 10.83 1.39
CA SER A 26 0.04 10.25 2.63
C SER A 26 -0.42 11.39 3.54
N MET A 27 -1.67 11.34 4.01
CA MET A 27 -2.23 12.38 4.89
C MET A 27 -1.78 12.23 6.36
N GLY A 28 -0.90 11.26 6.65
CA GLY A 28 -0.38 10.98 7.99
C GLY A 28 -1.41 10.42 8.97
N GLY A 29 -1.17 10.65 10.27
CA GLY A 29 -1.95 10.05 11.36
C GLY A 29 -1.61 8.58 11.60
N PHE A 30 -2.34 7.95 12.52
CA PHE A 30 -2.16 6.53 12.87
C PHE A 30 -3.42 5.72 12.58
N PRO A 31 -3.27 4.41 12.29
CA PRO A 31 -4.39 3.48 12.20
C PRO A 31 -5.30 3.59 13.43
N LEU A 32 -6.62 3.47 13.23
CA LEU A 32 -7.61 3.55 14.32
C LEU A 32 -7.35 2.48 15.38
N SER A 33 -6.91 1.29 14.96
CA SER A 33 -6.56 0.19 15.86
C SER A 33 -5.37 0.49 16.79
N PHE A 34 -4.60 1.54 16.53
CA PHE A 34 -3.49 1.92 17.41
C PHE A 34 -3.98 2.72 18.62
N SER A 35 -5.18 3.30 18.56
CA SER A 35 -5.71 4.10 19.66
C SER A 35 -6.06 3.23 20.88
N ALA A 36 -5.74 3.72 22.08
CA ALA A 36 -6.05 3.02 23.33
C ALA A 36 -7.57 2.77 23.49
N VAL A 37 -8.38 3.76 23.12
CA VAL A 37 -9.85 3.67 23.15
C VAL A 37 -10.37 2.54 22.26
N PHE A 38 -9.82 2.37 21.06
CA PHE A 38 -10.20 1.25 20.20
C PHE A 38 -9.77 -0.08 20.80
N GLN A 39 -8.54 -0.16 21.31
CA GLN A 39 -7.99 -1.41 21.87
C GLN A 39 -8.70 -1.87 23.13
N GLU A 40 -9.08 -0.94 24.01
CA GLU A 40 -9.86 -1.25 25.21
C GLU A 40 -11.21 -1.87 24.84
N LYS A 41 -11.84 -1.38 23.77
CA LYS A 41 -13.18 -1.80 23.38
C LYS A 41 -13.23 -3.02 22.47
N TYR A 42 -12.28 -3.16 21.56
CA TYR A 42 -12.29 -4.18 20.50
C TYR A 42 -11.05 -5.09 20.50
N GLY A 43 -10.14 -4.89 21.46
CA GLY A 43 -8.90 -5.64 21.59
C GLY A 43 -7.72 -5.06 20.80
N ALA A 44 -6.51 -5.35 21.28
CA ALA A 44 -5.26 -4.95 20.64
C ALA A 44 -4.68 -6.01 19.69
N ALA A 45 -5.32 -7.18 19.59
CA ALA A 45 -4.86 -8.28 18.78
C ALA A 45 -4.85 -7.90 17.28
N LEU A 46 -3.85 -8.42 16.59
CA LEU A 46 -3.81 -8.43 15.13
C LEU A 46 -4.90 -9.39 14.59
N PRO A 47 -5.42 -9.17 13.37
CA PRO A 47 -6.33 -10.13 12.75
C PRO A 47 -5.60 -11.44 12.44
N ASP A 48 -6.36 -12.50 12.13
CA ASP A 48 -5.78 -13.78 11.72
C ASP A 48 -4.86 -13.59 10.50
N VAL A 49 -3.71 -14.26 10.56
CA VAL A 49 -2.69 -14.18 9.51
C VAL A 49 -3.04 -15.08 8.34
N GLN A 50 -3.05 -14.50 7.14
CA GLN A 50 -3.11 -15.26 5.89
C GLN A 50 -1.71 -15.43 5.33
N THR A 51 -1.19 -16.65 5.42
CA THR A 51 0.12 -17.02 4.89
C THR A 51 0.05 -17.22 3.37
N LEU A 52 0.94 -16.54 2.66
CA LEU A 52 1.07 -16.59 1.22
C LEU A 52 2.00 -17.73 0.81
N ASN A 53 1.72 -18.34 -0.35
CA ASN A 53 2.60 -19.35 -0.91
C ASN A 53 3.83 -18.68 -1.53
N VAL A 54 4.98 -18.80 -0.87
CA VAL A 54 6.22 -18.14 -1.28
C VAL A 54 6.93 -18.97 -2.36
N PRO A 55 7.33 -18.36 -3.48
CA PRO A 55 8.11 -19.05 -4.52
C PRO A 55 9.51 -19.43 -4.01
N ASN A 56 10.11 -20.48 -4.59
CA ASN A 56 11.44 -20.92 -4.20
C ASN A 56 12.51 -19.91 -4.62
N VAL A 57 12.94 -19.09 -3.67
CA VAL A 57 13.91 -18.00 -3.85
C VAL A 57 15.29 -18.51 -4.29
N LYS A 58 15.71 -19.72 -3.85
CA LYS A 58 17.05 -20.25 -4.15
C LYS A 58 17.31 -20.40 -5.65
N ASN A 59 16.30 -20.82 -6.41
CA ASN A 59 16.43 -20.96 -7.86
C ASN A 59 16.66 -19.59 -8.52
N ILE A 60 16.00 -18.56 -8.01
CA ILE A 60 16.07 -17.20 -8.55
C ILE A 60 17.40 -16.56 -8.19
N GLU A 61 17.90 -16.74 -6.97
CA GLU A 61 19.26 -16.33 -6.59
C GLU A 61 20.33 -16.98 -7.49
N GLN A 62 20.16 -18.26 -7.85
CA GLN A 62 21.06 -18.95 -8.78
C GLN A 62 20.97 -18.40 -10.21
N GLU A 63 19.79 -18.02 -10.68
CA GLU A 63 19.62 -17.35 -11.98
C GLU A 63 20.31 -15.98 -12.00
N ILE A 64 20.11 -15.19 -10.94
CA ILE A 64 20.73 -13.87 -10.78
C ILE A 64 22.26 -14.00 -10.72
N ALA A 65 22.78 -14.98 -9.98
CA ALA A 65 24.22 -15.23 -9.91
C ALA A 65 24.84 -15.59 -11.27
N LYS A 66 24.07 -16.22 -12.17
CA LYS A 66 24.50 -16.54 -13.55
C LYS A 66 24.42 -15.34 -14.50
N ASN A 67 23.61 -14.34 -14.17
CA ASN A 67 23.42 -13.13 -14.97
C ASN A 67 23.69 -11.87 -14.15
N GLN A 68 24.93 -11.38 -14.18
CA GLN A 68 25.36 -10.20 -13.42
C GLN A 68 24.63 -8.88 -13.76
N THR A 69 23.82 -8.87 -14.84
CA THR A 69 22.98 -7.73 -15.20
C THR A 69 21.56 -7.82 -14.64
N ASP A 70 21.18 -8.97 -14.09
CA ASP A 70 19.91 -9.16 -13.41
C ASP A 70 19.91 -8.42 -12.07
N ARG A 71 18.95 -7.50 -11.92
CA ARG A 71 18.77 -6.65 -10.73
C ARG A 71 17.42 -6.89 -10.06
N ARG A 72 16.81 -8.06 -10.28
CA ARG A 72 15.58 -8.45 -9.58
C ARG A 72 15.86 -8.47 -8.07
N ILE A 73 15.08 -7.70 -7.32
CA ILE A 73 15.08 -7.69 -5.85
C ILE A 73 13.78 -8.27 -5.27
N SER A 74 12.79 -8.51 -6.13
CA SER A 74 11.47 -8.98 -5.74
C SER A 74 10.86 -9.98 -6.72
N ILE A 75 9.92 -10.79 -6.21
CA ILE A 75 9.18 -11.80 -6.97
C ILE A 75 7.68 -11.55 -6.72
N PRO A 76 6.83 -11.52 -7.76
CA PRO A 76 5.41 -11.36 -7.56
C PRO A 76 4.78 -12.64 -7.00
N ILE A 77 3.98 -12.49 -5.95
CA ILE A 77 3.07 -13.53 -5.43
C ILE A 77 1.65 -13.12 -5.81
N ALA A 78 1.05 -13.85 -6.75
CA ALA A 78 -0.35 -13.62 -7.12
C ALA A 78 -1.28 -14.03 -5.97
N CYS A 79 -2.27 -13.19 -5.70
CA CYS A 79 -3.30 -13.45 -4.67
C CYS A 79 -4.60 -12.74 -5.06
N GLN A 80 -5.70 -12.99 -4.34
CA GLN A 80 -6.99 -12.35 -4.60
C GLN A 80 -7.71 -12.09 -3.27
N PHE A 81 -7.42 -10.95 -2.65
CA PHE A 81 -8.05 -10.53 -1.40
C PHE A 81 -8.83 -9.25 -1.59
N ASP A 82 -10.08 -9.24 -1.13
CA ASP A 82 -10.97 -8.09 -1.15
C ASP A 82 -11.73 -7.95 0.17
N LEU A 83 -12.51 -6.87 0.26
CA LEU A 83 -13.32 -6.52 1.43
C LEU A 83 -14.41 -7.55 1.79
N LYS A 84 -14.69 -8.52 0.92
CA LYS A 84 -15.77 -9.51 1.07
C LYS A 84 -15.25 -10.91 1.33
N ASN A 85 -14.10 -11.28 0.77
CA ASN A 85 -13.57 -12.64 0.82
C ASN A 85 -12.48 -12.85 1.88
N SER A 86 -12.02 -11.79 2.53
CA SER A 86 -10.86 -11.82 3.42
C SER A 86 -10.95 -10.76 4.51
N GLY A 87 -10.03 -10.85 5.47
CA GLY A 87 -9.92 -9.94 6.60
C GLY A 87 -11.09 -10.04 7.59
N THR A 88 -11.03 -9.21 8.62
CA THR A 88 -11.98 -9.17 9.71
C THR A 88 -12.58 -7.78 9.80
N TRP A 89 -13.91 -7.71 9.78
CA TRP A 89 -14.66 -6.48 10.04
C TRP A 89 -14.97 -6.33 11.54
N THR A 90 -14.79 -5.12 12.05
CA THR A 90 -15.25 -4.69 13.38
C THR A 90 -16.25 -3.56 13.18
N GLU A 91 -17.52 -3.77 13.55
CA GLU A 91 -18.55 -2.73 13.49
C GLU A 91 -18.60 -1.94 14.80
N MET A 92 -18.68 -0.61 14.69
CA MET A 92 -18.77 0.30 15.83
C MET A 92 -20.22 0.75 16.06
N PRO A 93 -20.60 1.20 17.27
CA PRO A 93 -22.00 1.59 17.57
C PRO A 93 -22.55 2.74 16.72
N ASN A 94 -21.69 3.60 16.18
CA ASN A 94 -22.08 4.68 15.28
C ASN A 94 -22.30 4.20 13.83
N GLY A 95 -22.19 2.89 13.57
CA GLY A 95 -22.36 2.26 12.27
C GLY A 95 -21.10 2.26 11.39
N ASP A 96 -20.03 2.93 11.82
CA ASP A 96 -18.74 2.87 11.13
C ASP A 96 -18.15 1.46 11.25
N ARG A 97 -17.23 1.13 10.34
CA ARG A 97 -16.58 -0.17 10.34
C ARG A 97 -15.07 -0.06 10.14
N LEU A 98 -14.34 -0.99 10.76
CA LEU A 98 -12.92 -1.18 10.54
C LEU A 98 -12.68 -2.57 9.97
N TRP A 99 -12.11 -2.65 8.77
CA TRP A 99 -11.64 -3.89 8.19
C TRP A 99 -10.13 -4.02 8.38
N ARG A 100 -9.66 -5.20 8.80
CA ARG A 100 -8.23 -5.49 8.91
C ARG A 100 -7.89 -6.84 8.28
N LEU A 101 -6.80 -6.89 7.52
CA LEU A 101 -6.25 -8.12 6.92
C LEU A 101 -4.76 -8.18 7.20
N GLN A 102 -4.27 -9.28 7.77
CA GLN A 102 -2.85 -9.55 7.90
C GLN A 102 -2.41 -10.57 6.85
N LEU A 103 -1.39 -10.23 6.09
CA LEU A 103 -0.74 -11.10 5.10
C LEU A 103 0.69 -11.36 5.54
N ARG A 104 1.16 -12.59 5.36
CA ARG A 104 2.55 -12.98 5.65
C ARG A 104 3.14 -13.76 4.50
N ALA A 105 4.32 -13.37 4.05
CA ALA A 105 5.14 -14.16 3.15
C ALA A 105 6.45 -14.46 3.87
N GLU A 106 6.59 -15.70 4.33
CA GLU A 106 7.68 -16.11 5.20
C GLU A 106 9.06 -15.77 4.61
N ALA A 107 9.94 -15.25 5.46
CA ALA A 107 11.33 -14.87 5.14
C ALA A 107 11.49 -13.70 4.15
N ALA A 108 10.42 -12.98 3.78
CA ALA A 108 10.56 -11.75 3.00
C ALA A 108 11.41 -10.72 3.76
N LYS A 109 12.23 -9.97 3.02
CA LYS A 109 12.92 -8.76 3.51
C LYS A 109 12.03 -7.53 3.45
N GLY A 110 11.00 -7.58 2.63
CA GLY A 110 9.92 -6.61 2.63
C GLY A 110 8.79 -7.00 1.69
N LEU A 111 7.68 -6.28 1.81
CA LEU A 111 6.47 -6.51 1.04
C LEU A 111 5.97 -5.20 0.43
N VAL A 112 5.50 -5.29 -0.81
CA VAL A 112 4.69 -4.25 -1.45
C VAL A 112 3.32 -4.84 -1.77
N VAL A 113 2.27 -4.19 -1.26
CA VAL A 113 0.89 -4.61 -1.51
C VAL A 113 0.39 -3.93 -2.77
N MET A 114 -0.12 -4.70 -3.73
CA MET A 114 -0.58 -4.17 -5.01
C MET A 114 -2.06 -4.39 -5.25
N TYR A 115 -2.70 -3.32 -5.69
CA TYR A 115 -4.13 -3.25 -5.91
C TYR A 115 -4.42 -3.02 -7.39
N ASP A 116 -5.42 -3.71 -7.92
CA ASP A 116 -5.96 -3.49 -9.26
C ASP A 116 -7.40 -2.98 -9.25
N HIS A 117 -8.02 -2.96 -8.07
CA HIS A 117 -9.22 -2.19 -7.74
C HIS A 117 -8.93 -1.41 -6.47
N PHE A 118 -8.85 -0.10 -6.58
CA PHE A 118 -8.55 0.80 -5.47
C PHE A 118 -9.43 2.05 -5.58
N TYR A 119 -10.46 2.07 -4.75
CA TYR A 119 -11.36 3.20 -4.60
C TYR A 119 -11.74 3.38 -3.13
N LEU A 120 -11.34 4.52 -2.58
CA LEU A 120 -11.67 4.97 -1.23
C LEU A 120 -12.72 6.09 -1.33
N PRO A 121 -13.96 5.92 -0.82
CA PRO A 121 -14.96 6.99 -0.77
C PRO A 121 -14.56 8.07 0.25
N LYS A 122 -15.21 9.24 0.18
CA LYS A 122 -14.91 10.38 1.06
C LYS A 122 -15.04 9.99 2.54
N GLY A 123 -14.04 10.36 3.33
CA GLY A 123 -13.97 10.08 4.76
C GLY A 123 -13.37 8.71 5.11
N SER A 124 -13.29 7.79 4.15
CA SER A 124 -12.59 6.52 4.36
C SER A 124 -11.07 6.70 4.37
N LYS A 125 -10.38 5.80 5.07
CA LYS A 125 -8.92 5.82 5.21
C LYS A 125 -8.38 4.40 5.06
N LEU A 126 -7.25 4.27 4.38
CA LEU A 126 -6.49 3.02 4.32
C LEU A 126 -5.08 3.24 4.88
N TYR A 127 -4.64 2.29 5.69
CA TYR A 127 -3.28 2.18 6.19
C TYR A 127 -2.69 0.82 5.84
N ALA A 128 -1.38 0.77 5.67
CA ALA A 128 -0.61 -0.46 5.62
C ALA A 128 0.55 -0.35 6.61
N TYR A 129 0.71 -1.33 7.50
CA TYR A 129 1.74 -1.28 8.54
C TYR A 129 2.33 -2.65 8.87
N THR A 130 3.53 -2.64 9.45
CA THR A 130 4.18 -3.85 9.96
C THR A 130 3.51 -4.30 11.27
N PRO A 131 3.41 -5.61 11.57
CA PRO A 131 2.80 -6.11 12.81
C PRO A 131 3.35 -5.47 14.09
N ASN A 132 4.65 -5.17 14.13
CA ASN A 132 5.34 -4.49 15.24
C ASN A 132 5.07 -2.98 15.31
N ARG A 133 4.30 -2.43 14.37
CA ARG A 133 3.87 -1.02 14.28
C ARG A 133 4.99 0.00 14.06
N LEU A 134 6.21 -0.45 13.77
CA LEU A 134 7.37 0.42 13.55
C LEU A 134 7.33 1.15 12.21
N GLN A 135 6.65 0.57 11.21
CA GLN A 135 6.47 1.20 9.90
C GLN A 135 4.99 1.27 9.56
N VAL A 136 4.55 2.48 9.17
CA VAL A 136 3.16 2.78 8.83
C VAL A 136 3.15 3.62 7.55
N PHE A 137 2.36 3.19 6.58
CA PHE A 137 2.00 3.97 5.41
C PHE A 137 0.52 4.34 5.46
N GLY A 138 0.22 5.55 4.97
CA GLY A 138 -1.10 6.18 5.04
C GLY A 138 -1.16 7.32 6.07
N ALA A 139 -2.31 7.98 6.24
CA ALA A 139 -3.59 7.64 5.62
C ALA A 139 -3.59 7.86 4.11
N TYR A 140 -3.93 6.80 3.37
CA TYR A 140 -4.43 6.93 2.02
C TYR A 140 -5.92 7.23 2.06
N THR A 141 -6.38 8.09 1.16
CA THR A 141 -7.74 8.65 1.15
C THR A 141 -8.25 8.74 -0.29
N THR A 142 -9.40 9.39 -0.51
CA THR A 142 -9.91 9.72 -1.86
C THR A 142 -8.88 10.38 -2.76
N LYS A 143 -7.90 11.10 -2.20
CA LYS A 143 -6.81 11.75 -2.97
C LYS A 143 -5.92 10.75 -3.70
N ASN A 144 -5.87 9.50 -3.23
CA ASN A 144 -5.06 8.45 -3.80
C ASN A 144 -5.83 7.61 -4.84
N ASN A 145 -7.12 7.88 -5.04
CA ASN A 145 -7.88 7.25 -6.11
C ASN A 145 -7.35 7.71 -7.47
N SER A 146 -7.20 6.77 -8.39
CA SER A 146 -6.77 7.04 -9.76
C SER A 146 -7.80 6.47 -10.74
N THR A 147 -7.82 7.00 -11.97
CA THR A 147 -8.70 6.50 -13.04
C THR A 147 -8.41 5.05 -13.42
N SER A 148 -7.16 4.59 -13.23
CA SER A 148 -6.78 3.20 -13.47
C SER A 148 -7.19 2.25 -12.35
N GLN A 149 -7.62 2.77 -11.19
CA GLN A 149 -7.90 2.02 -9.96
C GLN A 149 -6.72 1.16 -9.48
N ARG A 150 -5.51 1.41 -9.99
CA ARG A 150 -4.30 0.74 -9.53
C ARG A 150 -3.65 1.54 -8.43
N PHE A 151 -3.10 0.82 -7.46
CA PHE A 151 -2.37 1.40 -6.35
C PHE A 151 -1.32 0.42 -5.84
N LEU A 152 -0.31 0.92 -5.16
CA LEU A 152 0.64 0.11 -4.41
C LEU A 152 1.02 0.82 -3.11
N THR A 153 1.33 0.06 -2.07
CA THR A 153 1.92 0.62 -0.85
C THR A 153 3.42 0.83 -1.04
N GLY A 154 4.05 1.64 -0.19
CA GLY A 154 5.50 1.62 -0.07
C GLY A 154 6.02 0.25 0.42
N ILE A 155 7.34 0.08 0.39
CA ILE A 155 8.01 -1.13 0.88
C ILE A 155 7.88 -1.20 2.40
N LEU A 156 7.16 -2.21 2.92
CA LEU A 156 7.16 -2.55 4.34
C LEU A 156 8.29 -3.53 4.62
N ASN A 157 9.23 -3.15 5.50
CA ASN A 157 10.46 -3.91 5.78
C ASN A 157 10.20 -4.98 6.87
N ASP A 158 9.29 -5.91 6.57
CA ASP A 158 8.90 -7.02 7.44
C ASP A 158 8.39 -8.17 6.56
N ASP A 159 8.31 -9.39 7.10
CA ASP A 159 7.77 -10.55 6.39
C ASP A 159 6.23 -10.61 6.43
N ALA A 160 5.62 -9.68 7.16
CA ALA A 160 4.18 -9.52 7.26
C ALA A 160 3.73 -8.06 7.15
N VAL A 161 2.50 -7.88 6.66
CA VAL A 161 1.83 -6.59 6.52
C VAL A 161 0.40 -6.70 7.02
N VAL A 162 -0.07 -5.65 7.69
CA VAL A 162 -1.47 -5.46 8.03
C VAL A 162 -2.03 -4.32 7.21
N ILE A 163 -3.13 -4.59 6.51
CA ILE A 163 -3.92 -3.58 5.81
C ILE A 163 -5.11 -3.25 6.70
N GLU A 164 -5.35 -1.97 6.94
CA GLU A 164 -6.48 -1.47 7.72
C GLU A 164 -7.28 -0.46 6.91
N TYR A 165 -8.57 -0.73 6.74
CA TYR A 165 -9.51 0.12 6.04
C TYR A 165 -10.63 0.57 6.98
N TYR A 166 -10.69 1.88 7.24
CA TYR A 166 -11.78 2.50 7.98
C TYR A 166 -12.86 2.99 7.01
N GLU A 167 -14.09 2.54 7.24
CA GLU A 167 -15.26 2.84 6.44
C GLU A 167 -16.31 3.59 7.30
N PRO A 168 -16.56 4.88 7.00
CA PRO A 168 -17.64 5.61 7.63
C PRO A 168 -19.00 5.03 7.24
N SER A 169 -19.94 5.01 8.20
CA SER A 169 -21.33 4.58 7.98
C SER A 169 -22.01 5.28 6.79
N ALA A 170 -21.72 6.58 6.59
CA ALA A 170 -22.27 7.40 5.51
C ALA A 170 -21.90 6.93 4.10
N VAL A 171 -20.84 6.13 3.95
CA VAL A 171 -20.34 5.61 2.66
C VAL A 171 -20.21 4.09 2.65
N ARG A 172 -21.00 3.42 3.49
CA ARG A 172 -20.98 1.96 3.66
C ARG A 172 -21.12 1.23 2.31
N ASN A 173 -20.24 0.26 2.09
CA ASN A 173 -20.14 -0.56 0.88
C ASN A 173 -19.82 0.21 -0.42
N GLN A 174 -19.39 1.47 -0.34
CA GLN A 174 -18.98 2.25 -1.52
C GLN A 174 -17.48 2.07 -1.85
N GLY A 175 -16.68 1.60 -0.89
CA GLY A 175 -15.26 1.29 -1.10
C GLY A 175 -15.05 0.04 -1.96
N SER A 176 -13.99 0.05 -2.76
CA SER A 176 -13.57 -1.09 -3.58
C SER A 176 -12.06 -1.29 -3.44
N LEU A 177 -11.67 -2.43 -2.88
CA LEU A 177 -10.28 -2.81 -2.69
C LEU A 177 -10.11 -4.26 -3.15
N ARG A 178 -9.17 -4.50 -4.06
CA ARG A 178 -8.71 -5.84 -4.42
C ARG A 178 -7.19 -5.88 -4.49
N ILE A 179 -6.59 -6.63 -3.58
CA ILE A 179 -5.18 -6.99 -3.59
C ILE A 179 -5.04 -8.17 -4.54
N PHE A 180 -4.34 -7.96 -5.66
CA PHE A 180 -4.12 -8.99 -6.67
C PHE A 180 -2.71 -9.59 -6.63
N ARG A 181 -1.79 -8.91 -5.94
CA ARG A 181 -0.37 -9.27 -5.92
C ARG A 181 0.32 -8.70 -4.69
N ILE A 182 1.23 -9.48 -4.13
CA ILE A 182 2.23 -9.03 -3.17
C ILE A 182 3.59 -9.18 -3.85
N ASP A 183 4.35 -8.10 -3.96
CA ASP A 183 5.75 -8.21 -4.41
C ASP A 183 6.60 -8.59 -3.20
N TYR A 184 7.11 -9.83 -3.22
CA TYR A 184 7.97 -10.42 -2.20
C TYR A 184 9.42 -9.97 -2.43
N ILE A 185 9.93 -9.11 -1.55
CA ILE A 185 11.31 -8.62 -1.64
C ILE A 185 12.20 -9.64 -0.94
N PHE A 186 13.14 -10.24 -1.67
CA PHE A 186 14.07 -11.25 -1.13
C PHE A 186 15.45 -10.68 -0.84
N GLU A 187 15.78 -9.52 -1.40
CA GLU A 187 17.03 -8.81 -1.19
C GLU A 187 16.75 -7.46 -0.52
N ALA A 188 17.48 -7.15 0.55
CA ALA A 188 17.24 -5.90 1.29
C ALA A 188 17.51 -4.69 0.40
N VAL A 189 16.54 -3.77 0.34
CA VAL A 189 16.74 -2.48 -0.33
C VAL A 189 17.41 -1.56 0.68
N GLU A 190 18.68 -1.22 0.47
CA GLU A 190 19.33 -0.18 1.27
C GLU A 190 18.52 1.12 1.15
N LYS A 191 18.30 1.80 2.28
CA LYS A 191 17.65 3.12 2.27
C LYS A 191 18.52 4.06 1.44
N VAL A 192 18.07 4.39 0.24
CA VAL A 192 18.60 5.55 -0.47
C VAL A 192 18.14 6.78 0.29
N SER A 193 19.04 7.35 1.10
CA SER A 193 18.86 8.67 1.68
C SER A 193 18.82 9.67 0.53
N PHE A 194 17.68 10.33 0.34
CA PHE A 194 17.56 11.50 -0.53
C PHE A 194 18.01 12.76 0.20
#